data_AF-A0A0J7KC40-F1
#
_entry.id   AF-A0A0J7KC40-F1
#
_cell.length_a   1.000
_cell.length_b   1.000
_cell.length_c   1.000
_cell.angle_alpha   90.00
_cell.angle_beta   90.00
_cell.angle_gamma   90.00
#
_symmetry.space_group_name_H-M   'P 1'
#
loop_
_entity.id
_entity.type
_entity.pdbx_description
1 polymer ?
#
loop_
_entity_poly.entity_id
_entity_poly.type
_entity_poly.pdbx_seq_one_letter_code
_entity_poly.pdbx_strand_id
1 'polypeptide(L)'
;MERLVSSQRELQGRISRTVENFKKAGATKMTAALARSALRLLEKKWDKFESQHTILLREYSEELAEHDYVTADLVSEVEMDYLQQRAQLMEFEEEHTPPPAAATPAPRSDQPTANVLPRIQLPQFSGRFEDWPSFRDLFRAIVIDEASLPKVKKCIT
;
A
#
# COMPACT_ATOMS: atom_id res chain seq x y z
N MET A 1 -16.36 19.68 27.49
CA MET A 1 -14.92 19.92 27.24
C MET A 1 -14.01 18.85 27.87
N GLU A 2 -13.86 18.77 29.20
CA GLU A 2 -12.92 17.84 29.90
C GLU A 2 -12.91 16.37 29.46
N ARG A 3 -14.09 15.78 29.20
CA ARG A 3 -14.20 14.39 28.73
C ARG A 3 -13.58 14.19 27.34
N LEU A 4 -13.71 15.17 26.45
CA LEU A 4 -13.12 15.14 25.11
C LEU A 4 -11.60 15.29 25.20
N VAL A 5 -11.10 16.20 26.03
CA VAL A 5 -9.66 16.38 26.28
C VAL A 5 -9.05 15.11 26.88
N SER A 6 -9.73 14.49 27.84
CA SER A 6 -9.29 13.20 28.42
C SER A 6 -9.23 12.10 27.36
N SER A 7 -10.24 12.02 26.48
CA SER A 7 -10.25 11.10 25.34
C SER A 7 -9.12 11.36 24.36
N GLN A 8 -8.75 12.61 24.12
CA GLN A 8 -7.63 13.00 23.25
C GLN A 8 -6.29 12.50 23.83
N ARG A 9 -6.06 12.67 25.13
CA ARG A 9 -4.86 12.17 25.81
C ARG A 9 -4.77 10.63 25.78
N GLU A 10 -5.91 9.93 25.91
CA GLU A 10 -5.93 8.48 25.72
C GLU A 10 -5.55 8.10 24.28
N LEU A 11 -6.11 8.79 23.29
CA LEU A 11 -5.80 8.54 21.88
C LEU A 11 -4.32 8.80 21.56
N GLN A 12 -3.76 9.91 22.04
CA GLN A 12 -2.33 10.22 21.96
C GLN A 12 -1.50 9.03 22.46
N GLY A 13 -1.74 8.59 23.71
CA GLY A 13 -0.99 7.49 24.30
C GLY A 13 -1.18 6.16 23.55
N ARG A 14 -2.27 5.98 22.81
CA ARG A 14 -2.50 4.80 21.96
C ARG A 14 -1.88 4.91 20.58
N ILE A 15 -1.69 6.12 20.07
CA ILE A 15 -0.98 6.42 18.82
C ILE A 15 0.52 6.20 19.06
N SER A 16 1.10 6.86 20.07
CA SER A 16 2.54 6.81 20.38
C SER A 16 3.06 5.40 20.69
N ARG A 17 2.24 4.55 21.32
CA ARG A 17 2.59 3.15 21.62
C ARG A 17 2.29 2.16 20.49
N THR A 18 1.89 2.60 19.30
CA THR A 18 1.45 1.67 18.24
C THR A 18 2.59 0.75 17.78
N VAL A 19 3.77 1.28 17.48
CA VAL A 19 4.93 0.49 17.06
C VAL A 19 5.45 -0.36 18.21
N GLU A 20 5.46 0.15 19.44
CA GLU A 20 5.86 -0.63 20.62
C GLU A 20 4.96 -1.86 20.80
N ASN A 21 3.64 -1.67 20.70
CA ASN A 21 2.66 -2.76 20.77
C ASN A 21 2.78 -3.74 19.59
N PHE A 22 3.10 -3.23 18.40
CA PHE A 22 3.39 -4.06 17.24
C PHE A 22 4.63 -4.95 17.46
N LYS A 23 5.74 -4.38 17.95
CA LYS A 23 6.97 -5.12 18.27
C LYS A 23 6.76 -6.16 19.38
N LYS A 24 5.88 -5.87 20.36
CA LYS A 24 5.49 -6.81 21.42
C LYS A 24 4.79 -8.07 20.92
N ALA A 25 4.26 -8.10 19.69
CA ALA A 25 3.69 -9.32 19.12
C ALA A 25 4.75 -10.44 18.93
N GLY A 26 6.04 -10.10 19.00
CA GLY A 26 7.19 -11.00 18.90
C GLY A 26 7.62 -11.23 17.46
N ALA A 27 8.93 -11.42 17.25
CA ALA A 27 9.56 -11.50 15.93
C ALA A 27 8.90 -12.55 15.00
N THR A 28 8.41 -13.67 15.54
CA THR A 28 7.74 -14.73 14.76
C THR A 28 6.37 -14.33 14.22
N LYS A 29 5.74 -13.27 14.76
CA LYS A 29 4.42 -12.77 14.32
C LYS A 29 4.51 -11.45 13.54
N MET A 30 5.69 -10.82 13.51
CA MET A 30 5.93 -9.59 12.77
C MET A 30 5.96 -9.89 11.27
N THR A 31 4.80 -9.74 10.64
CA THR A 31 4.59 -9.96 9.21
C THR A 31 4.12 -8.67 8.54
N ALA A 32 4.34 -8.51 7.24
CA ALA A 32 3.82 -7.38 6.47
C ALA A 32 2.29 -7.22 6.63
N ALA A 33 1.55 -8.35 6.74
CA ALA A 33 0.11 -8.33 6.97
C ALA A 33 -0.28 -7.75 8.35
N LEU A 34 0.52 -8.01 9.37
CA LEU A 34 0.32 -7.42 10.70
C LEU A 34 0.66 -5.92 10.68
N ALA A 35 1.73 -5.52 9.99
CA ALA A 35 2.10 -4.11 9.83
C ALA A 35 1.01 -3.30 9.13
N ARG A 36 0.44 -3.80 8.01
CA ARG A 36 -0.74 -3.21 7.36
C ARG A 36 -1.94 -3.08 8.29
N SER A 37 -2.16 -4.09 9.13
CA SER A 37 -3.27 -4.07 10.07
C SER A 37 -3.04 -3.04 11.19
N ALA A 38 -1.80 -2.88 11.64
CA ALA A 38 -1.41 -1.83 12.58
C ALA A 38 -1.55 -0.43 11.96
N LEU A 39 -1.15 -0.24 10.69
CA LEU A 39 -1.33 0.99 9.93
C LEU A 39 -2.81 1.39 9.84
N ARG A 40 -3.68 0.48 9.41
CA ARG A 40 -5.13 0.74 9.34
C ARG A 40 -5.73 1.10 10.70
N LEU A 41 -5.24 0.49 11.77
CA LEU A 41 -5.69 0.81 13.12
C LEU A 41 -5.16 2.17 13.58
N LEU A 42 -3.94 2.54 13.20
CA LEU A 42 -3.33 3.84 13.48
C LEU A 42 -4.11 4.96 12.78
N GLU A 43 -4.41 4.81 11.49
CA GLU A 43 -5.24 5.75 10.71
C GLU A 43 -6.61 5.97 11.36
N LYS A 44 -7.31 4.89 11.76
CA LYS A 44 -8.61 5.03 12.45
C LYS A 44 -8.53 5.78 13.78
N LYS A 45 -7.43 5.65 14.54
CA LYS A 45 -7.25 6.41 15.78
C LYS A 45 -7.00 7.88 15.46
N TRP A 46 -6.22 8.15 14.42
CA TRP A 46 -5.93 9.49 13.93
C TRP A 46 -7.19 10.21 13.45
N ASP A 47 -8.01 9.58 12.59
CA ASP A 47 -9.30 10.13 12.14
C ASP A 47 -10.22 10.51 13.31
N LYS A 48 -10.26 9.65 14.34
CA LYS A 48 -11.04 9.91 15.55
C LYS A 48 -10.46 11.09 16.35
N PHE A 49 -9.14 11.19 16.42
CA PHE A 49 -8.46 12.30 17.08
C PHE A 49 -8.77 13.62 16.39
N GLU A 50 -8.64 13.70 15.06
CA GLU A 50 -8.97 14.90 14.27
C GLU A 50 -10.44 15.30 14.39
N SER A 51 -11.34 14.31 14.36
CA SER A 51 -12.78 14.57 14.54
C SER A 51 -13.09 15.19 15.90
N GLN A 52 -12.49 14.65 16.96
CA GLN A 52 -12.64 15.19 18.32
C GLN A 52 -11.97 16.56 18.49
N HIS A 53 -10.80 16.77 17.90
CA HIS A 53 -10.10 18.05 17.89
C HIS A 53 -10.95 19.13 17.21
N THR A 54 -11.55 18.81 16.06
CA THR A 54 -12.48 19.70 15.36
C THR A 54 -13.67 20.10 16.23
N ILE A 55 -14.26 19.15 16.97
CA ILE A 55 -15.36 19.43 17.91
C ILE A 55 -14.88 20.35 19.04
N LEU A 56 -13.68 20.09 19.60
CA LEU A 56 -13.10 20.93 20.64
C LEU A 56 -12.91 22.37 20.19
N LEU A 57 -12.35 22.58 18.99
CA LEU A 57 -12.17 23.92 18.43
C LEU A 57 -13.50 24.60 18.09
N ARG A 58 -14.50 23.85 17.63
CA ARG A 58 -15.79 24.43 17.23
C ARG A 58 -16.66 24.82 18.42
N GLU A 59 -16.72 23.98 19.44
CA GLU A 59 -17.66 24.14 20.56
C GLU A 59 -17.04 24.80 21.79
N TYR A 60 -15.70 24.77 21.92
CA TYR A 60 -15.01 25.19 23.14
C TYR A 60 -13.77 26.07 22.87
N SER A 61 -13.70 26.76 21.72
CA SER A 61 -12.52 27.58 21.34
C SER A 61 -12.08 28.58 22.40
N GLU A 62 -13.02 29.31 23.00
CA GLU A 62 -12.73 30.32 24.02
C GLU A 62 -12.18 29.69 25.31
N GLU A 63 -12.78 28.58 25.76
CA GLU A 63 -12.31 27.83 26.95
C GLU A 63 -10.98 27.12 26.69
N LEU A 64 -10.69 26.72 25.44
CA LEU A 64 -9.44 26.04 25.07
C LEU A 64 -8.24 26.98 25.04
N ALA A 65 -8.43 28.27 24.78
CA ALA A 65 -7.34 29.22 24.54
C ALA A 65 -6.35 29.32 25.72
N GLU A 66 -6.83 29.21 26.94
CA GLU A 66 -6.02 29.20 28.17
C GLU A 66 -5.80 27.80 28.73
N HIS A 67 -6.34 26.77 28.08
CA HIS A 67 -6.28 25.39 28.54
C HIS A 67 -4.95 24.73 28.16
N ASP A 68 -4.45 23.84 29.02
CA ASP A 68 -3.21 23.06 28.84
C ASP A 68 -3.13 22.34 27.48
N TYR A 69 -4.29 22.00 26.91
CA TYR A 69 -4.40 21.36 25.60
C TYR A 69 -3.79 22.20 24.47
N VAL A 70 -3.96 23.53 24.50
CA VAL A 70 -3.40 24.46 23.51
C VAL A 70 -2.01 24.91 23.93
N THR A 71 -1.82 25.24 25.22
CA THR A 71 -0.53 25.78 25.69
C THR A 71 0.60 24.76 25.69
N ALA A 72 0.29 23.47 25.84
CA ALA A 72 1.26 22.38 25.75
C ALA A 72 1.47 21.86 24.31
N ASP A 73 0.86 22.51 23.31
CA ASP A 73 0.97 22.15 21.88
C ASP A 73 0.69 20.65 21.60
N LEU A 74 -0.27 20.08 22.35
CA LEU A 74 -0.51 18.64 22.38
C LEU A 74 -0.82 18.07 21.00
N VAL A 75 -1.51 18.84 20.15
CA VAL A 75 -1.86 18.44 18.78
C VAL A 75 -0.61 18.20 17.95
N SER A 76 0.34 19.13 17.99
CA SER A 76 1.62 19.06 17.27
C SER A 76 2.46 17.86 17.71
N GLU A 77 2.49 17.56 19.02
CA GLU A 77 3.14 16.35 19.52
C GLU A 77 2.47 15.08 18.97
N VAL A 78 1.14 15.01 18.98
CA VAL A 78 0.41 13.84 18.47
C VAL A 78 0.59 13.66 16.96
N GLU A 79 0.63 14.77 16.20
CA GLU A 79 0.91 14.75 14.76
C GLU A 79 2.29 14.16 14.46
N MET A 80 3.30 14.63 15.19
CA MET A 80 4.67 14.12 15.06
C MET A 80 4.75 12.63 15.41
N ASP A 81 4.13 12.23 16.53
CA ASP A 81 4.02 10.82 16.92
C ASP A 81 3.33 10.00 15.83
N TYR A 82 2.19 10.44 15.31
CA TYR A 82 1.47 9.74 14.26
C TYR A 82 2.34 9.51 13.02
N LEU A 83 3.03 10.56 12.54
CA LEU A 83 3.91 10.48 11.39
C LEU A 83 5.06 9.50 11.63
N GLN A 84 5.73 9.59 12.78
CA GLN A 84 6.84 8.72 13.13
C GLN A 84 6.42 7.25 13.25
N GLN A 85 5.26 6.98 13.86
CA GLN A 85 4.74 5.62 14.02
C GLN A 85 4.29 5.04 12.67
N ARG A 86 3.68 5.86 11.81
CA ARG A 86 3.26 5.47 10.46
C ARG A 86 4.46 5.15 9.57
N ALA A 87 5.49 6.00 9.56
CA ALA A 87 6.70 5.78 8.78
C ALA A 87 7.37 4.45 9.13
N GLN A 88 7.59 4.18 10.43
CA GLN A 88 8.19 2.93 10.89
C GLN A 88 7.40 1.68 10.47
N LEU A 89 6.07 1.74 10.49
CA LEU A 89 5.24 0.62 10.07
C LEU A 89 5.28 0.42 8.55
N MET A 90 5.38 1.48 7.76
CA MET A 90 5.53 1.41 6.31
C MET A 90 6.89 0.84 5.90
N GLU A 91 7.98 1.34 6.49
CA GLU A 91 9.32 0.83 6.26
C GLU A 91 9.39 -0.68 6.57
N PHE A 92 8.79 -1.10 7.69
CA PHE A 92 8.69 -2.50 8.04
C PHE A 92 7.87 -3.31 7.02
N GLU A 93 6.75 -2.76 6.54
CA GLU A 93 5.95 -3.43 5.52
C GLU A 93 6.74 -3.62 4.22
N GLU A 94 7.49 -2.62 3.78
CA GLU A 94 8.31 -2.68 2.57
C GLU A 94 9.46 -3.70 2.72
N GLU A 95 10.16 -3.70 3.85
CA GLU A 95 11.24 -4.66 4.14
C GLU A 95 10.74 -6.12 4.13
N HIS A 96 9.53 -6.35 4.62
CA HIS A 96 8.92 -7.68 4.70
C HIS A 96 8.03 -8.04 3.51
N THR A 97 7.91 -7.16 2.51
CA THR A 97 7.20 -7.47 1.27
C THR A 97 8.23 -7.96 0.26
N PRO A 98 8.13 -9.22 -0.22
CA PRO A 98 9.08 -9.72 -1.20
C PRO A 98 8.99 -8.84 -2.45
N PRO A 99 10.15 -8.47 -3.06
CA PRO A 99 10.16 -7.74 -4.31
C PRO A 99 9.32 -8.51 -5.33
N PRO A 100 8.57 -7.82 -6.22
CA PRO A 100 7.86 -8.50 -7.29
C PRO A 100 8.88 -9.36 -8.02
N ALA A 101 8.65 -10.68 -8.04
CA ALA A 101 9.63 -11.64 -8.52
C ALA A 101 10.10 -11.20 -9.91
N ALA A 102 11.31 -10.65 -9.98
CA ALA A 102 12.00 -10.47 -11.24
C ALA A 102 12.09 -11.88 -11.82
N ALA A 103 11.48 -12.09 -12.98
CA ALA A 103 11.49 -13.36 -13.67
C ALA A 103 12.94 -13.70 -14.04
N THR A 104 13.67 -14.36 -13.14
CA THR A 104 14.99 -14.90 -13.42
C THR A 104 14.79 -16.00 -14.47
N PRO A 105 15.41 -15.90 -15.66
CA PRO A 105 15.31 -16.95 -16.66
C PRO A 105 16.01 -18.19 -16.10
N ALA A 106 15.25 -19.26 -15.86
CA ALA A 106 15.80 -20.55 -15.46
C ALA A 106 16.76 -21.08 -16.56
N PRO A 107 17.86 -21.76 -16.19
CA PRO A 107 18.76 -22.35 -17.18
C PRO A 107 18.04 -23.47 -17.91
N ARG A 108 18.03 -23.37 -19.25
CA ARG A 108 17.48 -24.38 -20.15
C ARG A 108 18.24 -25.70 -19.94
N SER A 109 17.55 -26.68 -19.37
CA SER A 109 17.92 -28.09 -19.52
C SER A 109 17.08 -28.64 -20.67
N ASP A 110 17.75 -28.96 -21.76
CA ASP A 110 17.15 -29.62 -22.93
C ASP A 110 16.62 -31.00 -22.54
N GLN A 111 15.29 -31.14 -22.52
CA GLN A 111 14.64 -32.42 -22.76
C GLN A 111 13.34 -32.18 -23.54
N PRO A 112 13.10 -32.93 -24.65
CA PRO A 112 12.01 -32.62 -25.56
C PRO A 112 10.73 -33.37 -25.21
N THR A 113 9.63 -32.82 -25.73
CA THR A 113 8.32 -33.41 -26.00
C THR A 113 7.22 -33.23 -24.94
N ALA A 114 6.35 -32.25 -25.20
CA ALA A 114 4.92 -32.51 -25.40
C ALA A 114 4.23 -31.26 -25.98
N ASN A 115 3.44 -31.49 -27.04
CA ASN A 115 2.57 -30.55 -27.74
C ASN A 115 1.94 -29.47 -26.85
N VAL A 116 2.42 -28.23 -26.99
CA VAL A 116 1.65 -27.03 -26.69
C VAL A 116 1.89 -26.10 -27.89
N LEU A 117 0.81 -25.61 -28.51
CA LEU A 117 0.92 -24.61 -29.58
C LEU A 117 1.91 -23.52 -29.14
N PRO A 118 2.87 -23.12 -30.01
CA PRO A 118 3.82 -22.08 -29.65
C PRO A 118 3.01 -20.83 -29.35
N ARG A 119 2.91 -20.50 -28.06
CA ARG A 119 2.27 -19.27 -27.60
C ARG A 119 3.08 -18.15 -28.22
N ILE A 120 2.51 -17.50 -29.24
CA ILE A 120 3.13 -16.41 -29.98
C ILE A 120 3.62 -15.41 -28.92
N GLN A 121 4.94 -15.36 -28.73
CA GLN A 121 5.55 -14.39 -27.85
C GLN A 121 5.50 -13.07 -28.61
N LEU A 122 4.59 -12.19 -28.20
CA LEU A 122 4.64 -10.82 -28.69
C LEU A 122 5.99 -10.25 -28.24
N PRO A 123 6.83 -9.78 -29.18
CA PRO A 123 8.10 -9.20 -28.82
C PRO A 123 7.86 -7.96 -27.96
N GLN A 124 8.65 -7.81 -26.90
CA GLN A 124 8.58 -6.63 -26.06
C GLN A 124 9.32 -5.49 -26.76
N PHE A 125 8.62 -4.41 -27.11
CA PHE A 125 9.23 -3.27 -27.78
C PHE A 125 10.15 -2.54 -26.80
N SER A 126 11.45 -2.59 -27.07
CA SER A 126 12.51 -2.05 -26.22
C SER A 126 12.57 -0.51 -26.19
N GLY A 127 11.61 0.20 -26.82
CA GLY A 127 11.55 1.65 -26.85
C GLY A 127 12.62 2.34 -27.73
N ARG A 128 13.49 1.58 -28.39
CA ARG A 128 14.54 2.11 -29.29
C ARG A 128 14.02 2.25 -30.72
N PHE A 129 14.31 3.39 -31.34
CA PHE A 129 13.82 3.72 -32.69
C PHE A 129 14.36 2.77 -33.78
N GLU A 130 15.56 2.23 -33.57
CA GLU A 130 16.23 1.32 -34.51
C GLU A 130 15.53 -0.05 -34.63
N ASP A 131 14.80 -0.49 -33.60
CA ASP A 131 14.09 -1.78 -33.56
C ASP A 131 12.65 -1.69 -34.16
N TRP A 132 12.19 -0.48 -34.50
CA TRP A 132 10.84 -0.23 -35.00
C TRP A 132 10.49 -0.94 -36.32
N PRO A 133 11.38 -0.99 -37.34
CA PRO A 133 11.06 -1.69 -38.59
C PRO A 133 10.84 -3.18 -38.38
N SER A 134 11.68 -3.82 -37.56
CA SER A 134 11.61 -5.25 -37.22
C SER A 134 10.35 -5.58 -36.41
N PHE A 135 9.99 -4.72 -35.45
CA PHE A 135 8.76 -4.89 -34.67
C PHE A 135 7.51 -4.74 -35.55
N ARG A 136 7.48 -3.75 -36.44
CA ARG A 136 6.38 -3.51 -37.38
C ARG A 136 6.20 -4.68 -38.35
N ASP A 137 7.29 -5.24 -38.85
CA ASP A 137 7.26 -6.36 -39.79
C ASP A 137 6.70 -7.63 -39.12
N LEU A 138 7.14 -7.91 -37.89
CA LEU A 138 6.63 -9.04 -37.11
C LEU A 138 5.15 -8.85 -36.72
N PHE A 139 4.75 -7.65 -36.34
CA PHE A 139 3.35 -7.36 -35.99
C PHE A 139 2.42 -7.51 -37.20
N ARG A 140 2.88 -7.13 -38.41
CA ARG A 140 2.13 -7.37 -39.65
C ARG A 140 2.03 -8.86 -39.97
N ALA A 141 3.10 -9.64 -39.77
CA ALA A 141 3.05 -11.09 -39.95
C ALA A 141 2.06 -11.75 -38.98
N ILE A 142 1.96 -11.27 -37.74
CA ILE A 142 1.02 -11.81 -36.73
C ILE A 142 -0.43 -11.41 -37.02
N VAL A 143 -0.68 -10.18 -37.45
CA VAL A 143 -2.05 -9.66 -37.65
C VAL A 143 -2.69 -10.14 -38.96
N ILE A 144 -1.88 -10.51 -39.97
CA ILE A 144 -2.40 -10.97 -41.27
C ILE A 144 -2.70 -12.48 -41.28
N ASP A 145 -2.10 -13.26 -40.36
CA ASP A 145 -2.31 -14.73 -40.29
C ASP A 145 -3.64 -15.13 -39.59
N GLU A 146 -4.33 -14.20 -38.94
CA GLU A 146 -5.67 -14.42 -38.35
C GLU A 146 -6.79 -14.22 -39.39
N ALA A 147 -6.74 -14.98 -40.48
CA ALA A 147 -7.89 -15.20 -41.38
C ALA A 147 -8.89 -16.24 -40.81
N SER A 148 -8.74 -16.65 -39.55
CA SER A 148 -9.55 -17.68 -38.90
C SER A 148 -9.93 -17.28 -37.46
N LEU A 149 -10.62 -16.16 -37.29
CA LEU A 149 -11.32 -15.84 -36.04
C LEU A 149 -12.75 -16.40 -36.06
N PRO A 150 -13.12 -17.45 -35.29
CA PRO A 150 -14.51 -17.82 -35.10
C PRO A 150 -15.19 -16.99 -34.01
N LYS A 151 -16.41 -16.56 -34.35
CA LYS A 151 -17.48 -15.92 -33.57
C LYS A 151 -17.40 -15.98 -32.04
N VAL A 152 -17.39 -14.78 -31.46
CA VAL A 152 -17.87 -14.39 -30.12
C VAL A 152 -18.93 -15.35 -29.57
N LYS A 153 -18.61 -16.06 -28.48
CA LYS A 153 -19.59 -16.81 -27.70
C LYS A 153 -20.36 -15.84 -26.80
N LYS A 154 -21.68 -15.74 -27.05
CA LYS A 154 -22.67 -15.08 -26.19
C LYS A 154 -22.86 -15.87 -24.89
N CYS A 155 -22.88 -15.16 -23.77
CA CYS A 155 -23.39 -15.63 -22.47
C CYS A 155 -24.90 -15.88 -22.57
N ILE A 156 -25.40 -17.02 -22.08
CA ILE A 156 -26.81 -17.18 -21.69
C ILE A 156 -26.90 -18.06 -20.43
N THR A 157 -27.65 -17.50 -19.49
CA THR A 157 -28.45 -18.00 -18.35
C THR A 157 -28.65 -19.49 -18.19
#